data_AF-A0A5E6Y6D9-F1
#
_entry.id   AF-A0A5E6Y6D9-F1
#
_cell.length_a   1.000
_cell.length_b   1.000
_cell.length_c   1.000
_cell.angle_alpha   90.00
_cell.angle_beta   90.00
_cell.angle_gamma   90.00
#
_symmetry.space_group_name_H-M   'P 1'
#
loop_
_entity.id
_entity.type
_entity.pdbx_description
1 polymer ?
#
loop_
_entity_poly.entity_id
_entity_poly.type
_entity_poly.pdbx_seq_one_letter_code
_entity_poly.pdbx_strand_id
1 'polypeptide(L)' 'MSVIDCDYLPDPSKTKLPTELALLIVRKAASLADAFEQQALDQLTRDATSAIAAGADPRQVIRQMRL' A
#
# COMPACT_ATOMS: atom_id res chain seq x y z
N MET A 1 -24.94 10.14 -15.60
CA MET A 1 -24.78 8.75 -16.06
C MET A 1 -25.91 7.95 -15.45
N SER A 2 -26.88 7.50 -16.24
CA SER A 2 -27.98 6.64 -15.75
C SER A 2 -27.41 5.25 -15.48
N VAL A 3 -27.53 4.79 -14.24
CA VAL A 3 -27.22 3.40 -13.88
C VAL A 3 -28.20 2.53 -14.67
N ILE A 4 -27.68 1.57 -15.44
CA ILE A 4 -28.50 0.61 -16.18
C ILE A 4 -29.07 -0.35 -15.15
N ASP A 5 -30.41 -0.39 -15.03
CA ASP A 5 -31.09 -1.31 -14.13
C ASP A 5 -31.10 -2.70 -14.77
N CYS A 6 -30.42 -3.65 -14.14
CA CYS A 6 -30.19 -4.99 -14.66
C CYS A 6 -31.06 -6.02 -13.95
N ASP A 7 -32.37 -5.79 -13.89
CA ASP A 7 -33.38 -6.62 -13.20
C ASP A 7 -33.47 -8.08 -13.69
N TYR A 8 -32.79 -8.40 -14.80
CA TYR A 8 -32.70 -9.74 -15.38
C TYR A 8 -31.50 -10.54 -14.86
N LEU A 9 -30.56 -9.90 -14.14
CA LEU A 9 -29.47 -10.59 -13.47
C LEU A 9 -29.96 -11.06 -12.10
N PRO A 10 -29.72 -12.33 -11.71
CA PRO A 10 -30.01 -12.77 -10.36
C PRO A 10 -29.22 -11.92 -9.37
N ASP A 11 -29.86 -11.56 -8.26
CA ASP A 11 -29.19 -10.81 -7.18
C ASP A 11 -27.86 -11.49 -6.85
N PRO A 12 -26.73 -10.76 -6.86
CA PRO A 12 -25.44 -11.35 -6.59
C PRO A 12 -25.49 -11.98 -5.20
N SER A 13 -25.40 -13.31 -5.16
CA SER A 13 -25.35 -14.02 -3.89
C SER A 13 -24.12 -13.50 -3.13
N LYS A 14 -24.34 -12.91 -1.96
CA LYS A 14 -23.24 -12.48 -1.09
C LYS A 14 -22.45 -13.72 -0.68
N THR A 15 -21.34 -13.98 -1.36
CA THR A 15 -20.42 -15.06 -1.00
C THR A 15 -19.92 -14.79 0.41
N LYS A 16 -20.39 -15.59 1.37
CA LYS A 16 -19.90 -15.51 2.75
C LYS A 16 -18.48 -16.06 2.77
N LEU A 17 -17.50 -15.17 2.89
CA LEU A 17 -16.12 -15.55 3.15
C LEU A 17 -16.07 -16.32 4.48
N PRO A 18 -15.53 -17.55 4.50
CA PRO A 18 -15.32 -18.26 5.76
C PRO A 18 -14.48 -17.42 6.72
N THR A 19 -14.90 -17.32 7.98
CA THR A 19 -14.29 -16.45 8.98
C THR A 19 -12.79 -16.74 9.17
N GLU A 20 -12.41 -18.01 9.14
CA GLU A 20 -11.00 -18.44 9.25
C GLU A 20 -10.14 -17.90 8.10
N LEU A 21 -10.67 -17.95 6.87
CA LEU A 21 -9.98 -17.44 5.68
C LEU A 21 -9.85 -15.92 5.75
N ALA A 22 -10.90 -15.21 6.19
CA ALA A 22 -10.83 -13.77 6.38
C ALA A 22 -9.74 -13.38 7.39
N LEU A 23 -9.62 -14.14 8.48
CA LEU A 23 -8.60 -13.91 9.51
C LEU A 23 -7.18 -14.18 9.00
N LEU A 24 -6.98 -15.21 8.16
CA LEU A 24 -5.70 -15.47 7.51
C LEU A 24 -5.30 -14.34 6.54
N ILE A 25 -6.26 -13.83 5.76
CA ILE A 25 -6.03 -12.71 4.85
C ILE A 25 -5.57 -11.47 5.62
N VAL A 26 -6.27 -11.11 6.71
CA VAL A 26 -5.91 -9.94 7.52
C VAL A 26 -4.52 -10.08 8.13
N ARG A 27 -4.17 -11.25 8.67
CA ARG A 27 -2.83 -11.50 9.22
C ARG A 27 -1.74 -11.39 8.15
N LYS A 28 -1.99 -11.94 6.97
CA LYS A 28 -1.06 -11.83 5.85
C LYS A 28 -0.89 -10.39 5.39
N ALA A 29 -1.99 -9.65 5.29
CA ALA A 29 -1.98 -8.25 4.90
C ALA A 29 -1.18 -7.39 5.88
N ALA A 30 -1.35 -7.62 7.19
CA ALA A 30 -0.56 -6.95 8.23
C ALA A 30 0.94 -7.25 8.07
N SER A 31 1.31 -8.53 7.95
CA SER A 31 2.72 -8.91 7.75
C SER A 31 3.33 -8.34 6.47
N LEU A 32 2.55 -8.24 5.38
CA LEU A 32 3.01 -7.61 4.14
C LEU A 32 3.14 -6.10 4.29
N ALA A 33 2.24 -5.43 5.01
CA ALA A 33 2.32 -4.01 5.28
C ALA A 33 3.60 -3.68 6.08
N ASP A 34 3.88 -4.44 7.13
CA ASP A 34 5.09 -4.27 7.94
C ASP A 34 6.37 -4.43 7.10
N ALA A 35 6.43 -5.48 6.28
CA ALA A 35 7.57 -5.73 5.40
C ALA A 35 7.73 -4.62 4.33
N PHE A 36 6.61 -4.13 3.79
CA PHE A 36 6.60 -3.08 2.79
C PHE A 36 7.04 -1.73 3.38
N GLU A 37 6.60 -1.42 4.60
CA GLU A 37 7.03 -0.21 5.31
C GLU A 37 8.54 -0.22 5.56
N GLN A 38 9.09 -1.33 6.07
CA GLN A 38 10.52 -1.49 6.25
C GLN A 38 11.30 -1.30 4.94
N GLN A 39 10.86 -1.97 3.88
CA GLN A 39 11.50 -1.85 2.56
C GLN A 39 11.42 -0.42 2.00
N ALA A 40 10.31 0.28 2.21
CA ALA A 40 10.12 1.65 1.76
C ALA A 40 11.07 2.61 2.50
N LEU A 41 11.21 2.47 3.81
CA LEU A 41 12.16 3.27 4.60
C LEU A 41 13.61 3.02 4.19
N ASP A 42 13.98 1.76 3.96
CA ASP A 42 15.31 1.39 3.49
C ASP A 42 15.61 1.98 2.10
N GLN A 43 14.62 1.96 1.21
CA GLN A 43 14.76 2.51 -0.14
C GLN A 43 14.87 4.04 -0.09
N LEU A 44 14.02 4.71 0.68
CA LEU A 44 14.07 6.15 0.89
C LEU A 44 15.43 6.61 1.44
N THR A 45 15.98 5.87 2.41
CA THR A 45 17.29 6.18 3.00
C THR A 45 18.41 6.04 1.96
N ARG A 46 18.38 4.96 1.15
CA ARG A 46 19.34 4.74 0.07
C ARG A 46 19.27 5.83 -0.99
N ASP A 47 18.08 6.19 -1.41
CA ASP A 47 17.87 7.21 -2.44
C ASP A 47 18.31 8.60 -1.95
N ALA A 48 17.99 8.95 -0.70
CA ALA A 48 18.44 10.20 -0.08
C ALA A 48 19.98 10.28 -0.01
N THR A 49 20.61 9.20 0.44
CA THR A 49 22.08 9.11 0.52
C THR A 49 22.72 9.24 -0.87
N SER A 50 22.16 8.57 -1.86
CA SER A 50 22.60 8.63 -3.26
C SER A 50 22.47 10.04 -3.84
N ALA A 51 21.33 10.70 -3.60
CA ALA A 51 21.09 12.06 -4.08
C ALA A 51 22.08 13.07 -3.47
N ILE A 52 22.35 12.96 -2.16
CA ILE A 52 23.36 13.80 -1.48
C ILE A 52 24.75 13.54 -2.07
N ALA A 53 25.12 12.28 -2.29
CA ALA A 53 26.41 11.93 -2.89
C ALA A 53 26.54 12.46 -4.33
N ALA A 54 25.43 12.56 -5.07
CA ALA A 54 25.38 13.15 -6.41
C ALA A 54 25.40 14.70 -6.39
N GLY A 55 25.45 15.33 -5.20
CA GLY A 55 25.59 16.78 -5.04
C GLY A 55 24.28 17.53 -4.77
N ALA A 56 23.17 16.83 -4.47
CA ALA A 56 21.95 17.48 -4.01
C ALA A 56 22.17 18.14 -2.63
N ASP A 57 21.54 19.30 -2.39
CA ASP A 57 21.60 19.99 -1.10
C ASP A 57 20.95 19.12 0.01
N PRO A 58 21.68 18.70 1.04
CA PRO A 58 21.15 17.88 2.13
C PRO A 58 19.93 18.50 2.80
N ARG A 59 19.86 19.83 2.94
CA ARG A 59 18.72 20.51 3.57
C ARG A 59 17.44 20.36 2.76
N GLN A 60 17.57 20.38 1.44
CA GLN A 60 16.45 20.20 0.53
C GLN A 60 15.96 18.74 0.55
N VAL A 61 16.89 17.78 0.56
CA VAL A 61 16.55 16.34 0.64
C VAL A 61 15.80 16.03 1.94
N ILE A 62 16.28 16.50 3.08
CA ILE A 62 15.59 16.31 4.39
C ILE A 62 14.18 16.90 4.36
N ARG A 63 14.01 18.12 3.81
CA ARG A 63 12.70 18.76 3.68
C ARG A 63 11.73 17.97 2.79
N GLN A 64 12.23 17.34 1.74
CA GLN A 64 11.42 16.52 0.83
C GLN A 64 11.01 15.19 1.45
N MET A 65 11.86 14.60 2.29
CA MET A 65 11.56 13.34 2.98
C MET A 65 10.41 13.45 3.98
N ARG A 66 10.12 14.66 4.52
CA ARG A 66 9.02 14.92 5.48
C ARG A 66 8.89 13.86 6.58
N LEU A 67 10.03 13.33 7.04
CA LEU A 67 10.12 12.49 8.24
C LEU A 67 9.67 13.29 9.47
#